data_AF-A0AAU6VI07-F1
#
_entry.id   AF-A0AAU6VI07-F1
#
_cell.length_a   1.000
_cell.length_b   1.000
_cell.length_c   1.000
_cell.angle_alpha   90.00
_cell.angle_beta   90.00
_cell.angle_gamma   90.00
#
_symmetry.space_group_name_H-M   'P 1'
#
loop_
_entity.id
_entity.type
_entity.pdbx_description
1 polymer ?
#
loop_
_entity_poly.entity_id
_entity_poly.type
_entity_poly.pdbx_seq_one_letter_code
_entity_poly.pdbx_strand_id
1 'polypeptide(L)' 'MASLTQLISDIGDENVTVQALHQCLDSAKYNKGRTTITFKTDGLGATDLVDNKKTALIVWMDADKFNQALAKFKG' A
#
# COMPACT_ATOMS: atom_id res chain seq x y z
N MET A 1 7.16 6.57 -18.09
CA MET A 1 6.54 5.91 -16.91
C MET A 1 5.26 6.66 -16.62
N ALA A 2 4.13 5.97 -16.49
CA ALA A 2 2.88 6.60 -16.07
C ALA A 2 3.03 7.15 -14.65
N SER A 3 2.46 8.33 -14.37
CA SER A 3 2.34 8.80 -12.99
C SER A 3 1.40 7.89 -12.20
N LEU A 4 1.50 7.88 -10.87
CA LEU A 4 0.58 7.10 -10.03
C LEU A 4 -0.88 7.45 -10.34
N THR A 5 -1.18 8.74 -10.54
CA THR A 5 -2.52 9.20 -10.90
C THR A 5 -3.00 8.65 -12.24
N GLN A 6 -2.14 8.62 -13.26
CA GLN A 6 -2.48 8.03 -14.56
C GLN A 6 -2.75 6.53 -14.43
N LEU A 7 -1.89 5.81 -13.69
CA LEU A 7 -2.06 4.38 -13.47
C LEU A 7 -3.37 4.05 -12.75
N ILE A 8 -3.68 4.77 -11.66
CA ILE A 8 -4.90 4.53 -10.89
C ILE A 8 -6.15 4.93 -11.70
N SER A 9 -6.09 6.03 -12.45
CA SER A 9 -7.19 6.46 -13.33
C SER A 9 -7.51 5.44 -14.43
N ASP A 10 -6.50 4.78 -14.99
CA ASP A 10 -6.71 3.73 -16.00
C ASP A 10 -7.28 2.44 -15.40
N ILE A 11 -7.01 2.15 -14.12
CA ILE A 11 -7.55 0.98 -13.39
C ILE A 11 -9.00 1.21 -12.94
N GLY A 12 -9.36 2.47 -12.64
CA GLY A 12 -10.63 2.84 -12.01
C GLY A 12 -10.57 2.71 -10.49
N ASP A 13 -10.89 3.79 -9.78
CA ASP A 13 -10.80 3.89 -8.32
C ASP A 13 -11.61 2.79 -7.60
N GLU A 14 -12.72 2.34 -8.19
CA GLU A 14 -13.57 1.27 -7.67
C GLU A 14 -12.89 -0.11 -7.64
N ASN A 15 -11.83 -0.30 -8.42
CA ASN A 15 -11.05 -1.54 -8.51
C ASN A 15 -9.79 -1.48 -7.63
N VAL A 16 -9.56 -0.37 -6.94
CA VAL A 16 -8.37 -0.14 -6.11
C VAL A 16 -8.74 -0.16 -4.63
N THR A 17 -7.95 -0.89 -3.84
CA THR A 17 -8.10 -0.90 -2.38
C THR A 17 -6.84 -0.34 -1.75
N VAL A 18 -7.01 0.54 -0.76
CA VAL A 18 -5.90 1.15 -0.03
C VAL A 18 -5.79 0.54 1.35
N GLN A 19 -4.57 0.21 1.75
CA GLN A 19 -4.26 -0.26 3.09
C GLN A 19 -3.04 0.50 3.63
N ALA A 20 -3.20 1.12 4.80
CA ALA A 20 -2.14 1.89 5.41
C ALA A 20 -1.11 0.95 6.05
N LEU A 21 0.09 0.85 5.45
CA LEU A 21 1.14 -0.09 5.89
C LEU A 21 1.51 0.04 7.37
N HIS A 22 1.48 1.25 7.94
CA HIS A 22 1.80 1.47 9.36
C HIS A 22 0.78 0.82 10.32
N GLN A 23 -0.46 0.60 9.87
CA GLN A 23 -1.52 -0.05 10.65
C GLN A 23 -1.50 -1.57 10.50
N CYS A 24 -0.69 -2.07 9.57
CA CYS A 24 -0.69 -3.47 9.16
C CYS A 24 0.69 -4.11 9.29
N LEU A 25 1.61 -3.39 9.93
CA LEU A 25 2.93 -3.84 10.29
C LEU A 25 2.82 -5.00 11.30
N ASP A 26 3.32 -6.16 10.93
CA ASP A 26 3.40 -7.32 11.80
C ASP A 26 4.77 -7.41 12.48
N SER A 27 5.85 -7.21 11.71
CA SER A 27 7.19 -7.19 12.27
C SER A 27 8.17 -6.39 11.41
N ALA A 28 9.18 -5.81 12.06
CA ALA A 28 10.34 -5.23 11.41
C ALA A 28 11.61 -5.89 11.96
N LYS A 29 12.43 -6.45 11.08
CA LYS A 29 13.71 -7.09 11.43
C LYS A 29 14.84 -6.44 10.67
N TYR A 30 15.80 -5.87 11.38
CA TYR A 30 17.01 -5.33 10.79
C TYR A 30 18.10 -6.40 10.78
N ASN A 31 18.66 -6.70 9.61
CA ASN A 31 19.77 -7.63 9.47
C ASN A 31 20.67 -7.21 8.30
N LYS A 32 22.00 -7.25 8.49
CA LYS A 32 23.02 -6.93 7.47
C LYS A 32 22.73 -5.65 6.67
N GLY A 33 22.37 -4.56 7.33
CA GLY A 33 22.14 -3.28 6.65
C GLY A 33 20.79 -3.15 5.94
N ARG A 34 19.90 -4.13 6.08
CA ARG A 34 18.56 -4.13 5.45
C ARG A 34 17.48 -4.35 6.49
N THR A 35 16.38 -3.61 6.35
CA THR A 35 15.18 -3.82 7.14
C THR A 35 14.21 -4.68 6.34
N THR A 36 13.88 -5.85 6.86
CA THR A 36 12.75 -6.65 6.38
C THR A 36 11.51 -6.22 7.15
N ILE A 37 10.48 -5.78 6.44
CA ILE A 37 9.21 -5.37 7.02
C ILE A 37 8.14 -6.35 6.55
N THR A 38 7.41 -6.95 7.50
CA THR A 38 6.31 -7.88 7.23
C THR A 38 5.00 -7.16 7.49
N PHE A 39 4.08 -7.26 6.54
CA PHE A 39 2.73 -6.71 6.67
C PHE A 39 1.70 -7.83 6.59
N LYS A 40 0.59 -7.68 7.32
CA LYS A 40 -0.60 -8.53 7.20
C LYS A 40 -1.70 -7.80 6.46
N THR A 41 -2.61 -8.51 5.83
CA THR A 41 -3.79 -7.93 5.17
C THR A 41 -4.97 -8.84 5.38
N ASP A 42 -6.13 -8.24 5.70
CA ASP A 42 -7.38 -8.97 5.86
C ASP A 42 -8.12 -9.14 4.52
N GLY A 43 -7.66 -8.45 3.46
CA GLY A 43 -8.35 -8.37 2.17
C GLY A 43 -7.82 -9.32 1.09
N LEU A 44 -6.81 -10.14 1.40
CA LEU A 44 -6.19 -11.09 0.48
C LEU A 44 -5.98 -12.43 1.17
N GLY A 45 -6.67 -13.48 0.71
CA GLY A 45 -6.38 -14.85 1.09
C GLY A 45 -5.17 -15.40 0.33
N ALA A 46 -4.60 -16.50 0.82
CA ALA A 46 -3.47 -17.17 0.16
C ALA A 46 -3.76 -17.56 -1.29
N THR A 47 -5.03 -17.86 -1.61
CA THR A 47 -5.50 -18.19 -2.96
C THR A 47 -5.57 -16.98 -3.90
N ASP A 48 -5.82 -15.77 -3.38
CA ASP A 48 -5.93 -14.56 -4.20
C ASP A 48 -4.57 -14.12 -4.75
N LEU A 49 -3.50 -14.45 -4.03
CA LEU A 49 -2.11 -14.18 -4.43
C LEU A 49 -1.59 -15.19 -5.46
N VAL A 50 -2.05 -16.44 -5.42
CA VAL A 50 -1.60 -17.52 -6.32
C VAL A 50 -2.23 -17.39 -7.71
N ASP A 51 -3.47 -16.91 -7.78
CA ASP A 51 -4.21 -16.79 -9.05
C ASP A 51 -3.90 -15.51 -9.84
N ASN A 52 -2.96 -14.65 -9.40
CA ASN A 52 -2.69 -13.32 -9.97
C ASN A 52 -3.94 -12.41 -10.06
N LYS A 53 -5.00 -12.69 -9.29
CA LYS A 53 -6.26 -11.93 -9.33
C LYS A 53 -6.11 -10.52 -8.75
N LYS A 54 -5.12 -10.32 -7.88
CA LYS A 54 -4.79 -9.02 -7.30
C LYS A 54 -3.28 -8.82 -7.27
N THR A 55 -2.84 -7.62 -7.65
CA THR A 55 -1.44 -7.20 -7.55
C THR A 55 -1.31 -6.08 -6.53
N ALA A 56 -0.18 -6.01 -5.85
CA ALA A 56 0.08 -4.99 -4.84
C ALA A 56 1.18 -4.03 -5.30
N LEU A 57 0.97 -2.74 -5.06
CA LEU A 57 1.95 -1.69 -5.32
C LEU A 57 2.37 -1.05 -3.99
N ILE A 58 3.67 -0.98 -3.75
CA ILE A 58 4.22 -0.20 -2.65
C ILE A 58 4.55 1.19 -3.16
N VAL A 59 3.91 2.22 -2.59
CA VAL A 59 4.16 3.63 -2.89
C VAL A 59 4.84 4.28 -1.71
N TRP A 60 5.98 4.91 -1.95
CA TRP A 60 6.66 5.75 -0.97
C TRP A 60 6.33 7.21 -1.25
N MET A 61 6.01 7.96 -0.19
CA MET A 61 5.69 9.38 -0.27
C MET A 61 6.24 10.10 0.95
N ASP A 62 6.32 11.42 0.86
CA ASP A 62 6.71 12.27 1.97
C ASP A 62 5.67 12.22 3.11
N ALA A 63 6.14 11.95 4.32
CA ALA A 63 5.27 11.73 5.48
C ALA A 63 4.48 12.98 5.88
N ASP A 64 5.08 14.16 5.80
CA ASP A 64 4.44 15.41 6.16
C ASP A 64 3.36 15.77 5.13
N LYS A 65 3.63 15.57 3.84
CA LYS A 65 2.64 15.74 2.77
C LYS A 65 1.47 14.77 2.91
N PHE A 66 1.72 13.52 3.27
CA PHE A 66 0.65 12.53 3.53
C PHE A 66 -0.26 12.99 4.67
N ASN A 67 0.32 13.37 5.82
CA ASN A 67 -0.46 13.78 6.99
C ASN A 67 -1.30 15.04 6.70
N GLN A 68 -0.74 16.02 5.97
CA GLN A 68 -1.47 17.22 5.53
C GLN A 68 -2.65 16.88 4.60
N ALA A 69 -2.48 15.92 3.69
CA ALA A 69 -3.54 15.49 2.80
C ALA A 69 -4.63 14.73 3.57
N LEU A 70 -4.25 13.79 4.45
CA LEU A 70 -5.18 12.98 5.22
C LEU A 70 -6.08 13.82 6.13
N ALA A 71 -5.55 14.89 6.72
CA ALA A 71 -6.33 15.81 7.56
C ALA A 71 -7.53 16.43 6.83
N LYS A 72 -7.46 16.60 5.49
CA LYS A 72 -8.54 17.16 4.67
C LYS A 72 -9.76 16.24 4.52
N PHE A 73 -9.59 14.95 4.81
CA PHE A 73 -10.64 13.94 4.70
C PHE A 73 -11.16 13.46 6.05
N LYS A 74 -10.63 13.99 7.16
CA LYS A 74 -11.08 13.69 8.53
C LYS A 74 -12.05 14.76 9.09
N GLY A 75 -12.63 15.59 8.21
CA GLY A 75 -13.63 16.60 8.54
C GLY A 75 -14.99 16.23 7.98
#